data_AF-A0A2U3DBQ4-F1
#
_entry.id   AF-A0A2U3DBQ4-F1
#
_cell.length_a   1.000
_cell.length_b   1.000
_cell.length_c   1.000
_cell.angle_alpha   90.00
_cell.angle_beta   90.00
_cell.angle_gamma   90.00
#
_symmetry.space_group_name_H-M   'P 1'
#
loop_
_entity.id
_entity.type
_entity.pdbx_description
1 polymer ?
#
loop_
_entity_poly.entity_id
_entity_poly.type
_entity_poly.pdbx_seq_one_letter_code
_entity_poly.pdbx_strand_id
1 'polypeptide(L)'
;MIERSYSITELTEMFDVTSRTLRYYEELGLLNPERRGTQRLYHDRDRVRLQLILRGRRLGFGLQEISDMLSLYDADPTEVTQLQAVLQRGDAKLREIEAQIRDLEAVRAELLEVRSRLEKTLAQKQRGERE
;
A
#
# COMPACT_ATOMS: atom_id res chain seq x y z
N MET A 1 23.62 -25.40 -7.00
CA MET A 1 23.59 -23.94 -6.76
C MET A 1 22.99 -23.75 -5.37
N ILE A 2 23.66 -23.04 -4.46
CA ILE A 2 23.10 -22.80 -3.12
C ILE A 2 21.99 -21.76 -3.31
N GLU A 3 20.75 -22.15 -3.05
CA GLU A 3 19.60 -21.23 -3.06
C GLU A 3 19.82 -20.18 -1.97
N ARG A 4 19.77 -18.90 -2.34
CA ARG A 4 20.04 -17.82 -1.40
C ARG A 4 18.88 -17.74 -0.42
N SER A 5 19.22 -17.86 0.87
CA SER A 5 18.28 -17.68 1.96
C SER A 5 18.57 -16.38 2.70
N TYR A 6 17.52 -15.81 3.28
CA TYR A 6 17.53 -14.60 4.07
C TYR A 6 16.94 -14.91 5.43
N SER A 7 17.52 -14.35 6.48
CA SER A 7 16.93 -14.32 7.81
C SER A 7 15.82 -13.28 7.88
N ILE A 8 15.01 -13.36 8.94
CA ILE A 8 13.99 -12.35 9.23
C ILE A 8 14.63 -10.96 9.36
N THR A 9 15.80 -10.86 9.99
CA THR A 9 16.51 -9.59 10.19
C THR A 9 16.95 -8.99 8.86
N GLU A 10 17.55 -9.78 7.97
CA GLU A 10 17.97 -9.31 6.65
C GLU A 10 16.79 -8.80 5.82
N LEU A 11 15.64 -9.48 5.86
CA LEU A 11 14.44 -8.99 5.16
C LEU A 11 13.88 -7.72 5.79
N THR A 12 13.86 -7.60 7.12
CA THR A 12 13.40 -6.39 7.79
C THR A 12 14.24 -5.17 7.43
N GLU A 13 15.57 -5.34 7.37
CA GLU A 13 16.50 -4.27 6.99
C GLU A 13 16.38 -3.92 5.49
N MET A 14 16.26 -4.94 4.63
CA MET A 14 16.18 -4.73 3.17
C MET A 14 14.92 -3.98 2.74
N PHE A 15 13.80 -4.22 3.42
CA PHE A 15 12.49 -3.69 3.03
C PHE A 15 11.96 -2.61 3.97
N ASP A 16 12.72 -2.24 4.99
CA ASP A 16 12.32 -1.28 6.02
C ASP A 16 10.95 -1.64 6.65
N VAL A 17 10.82 -2.90 7.06
CA VAL A 17 9.62 -3.43 7.70
C VAL A 17 9.95 -4.05 9.05
N THR A 18 8.98 -4.09 9.95
CA THR A 18 9.19 -4.72 11.25
C THR A 18 9.14 -6.25 11.15
N SER A 19 9.84 -6.94 12.06
CA SER A 19 9.72 -8.39 12.18
C SER A 19 8.30 -8.83 12.55
N ARG A 20 7.52 -7.95 13.19
CA ARG A 20 6.09 -8.17 13.45
C ARG A 20 5.29 -8.20 12.15
N THR A 21 5.60 -7.33 11.19
CA THR A 21 4.97 -7.31 9.87
C THR A 21 5.23 -8.60 9.11
N LEU A 22 6.47 -9.09 9.09
CA LEU A 22 6.81 -10.34 8.41
C LEU A 22 6.09 -11.55 9.03
N ARG A 23 6.07 -11.64 10.37
CA ARG A 23 5.30 -12.68 11.08
C ARG A 23 3.81 -12.62 10.78
N TYR A 24 3.25 -11.41 10.70
CA TYR A 24 1.85 -11.25 10.33
C TYR A 24 1.57 -11.73 8.89
N TYR A 25 2.49 -11.49 7.94
CA TYR A 25 2.35 -12.02 6.59
C TYR A 25 2.51 -13.55 6.54
N GLU A 26 3.34 -14.15 7.41
CA GLU A 26 3.38 -15.61 7.59
C GLU A 26 2.05 -16.16 8.12
N GLU A 27 1.45 -15.52 9.12
CA GLU A 27 0.16 -15.92 9.70
C GLU A 27 -0.97 -15.90 8.67
N LEU A 28 -0.90 -14.98 7.71
CA LEU A 28 -1.82 -14.89 6.58
C LEU A 28 -1.48 -15.84 5.42
N GLY A 29 -0.40 -16.63 5.53
CA GLY A 29 0.07 -17.53 4.47
C GLY A 29 0.69 -16.81 3.27
N LEU A 30 0.91 -15.49 3.36
CA LEU A 30 1.48 -14.67 2.30
C LEU A 30 2.99 -14.89 2.14
N LEU A 31 3.68 -15.34 3.18
CA LEU A 31 5.09 -15.76 3.15
C LEU A 31 5.20 -17.13 3.81
N ASN A 32 6.06 -18.00 3.28
CA ASN A 32 6.15 -19.39 3.74
C ASN A 32 7.63 -19.77 3.98
N PRO A 33 8.31 -19.17 4.98
CA PRO A 33 9.71 -19.46 5.24
C PRO A 33 9.94 -20.91 5.66
N GLU A 34 11.08 -21.46 5.27
CA GLU A 34 11.60 -22.71 5.79
C GLU A 34 11.98 -22.52 7.27
N ARG A 35 11.66 -23.50 8.12
CA ARG A 35 12.10 -23.52 9.51
C ARG A 35 13.30 -24.44 9.68
N ARG A 36 14.42 -23.89 10.16
CA ARG A 36 15.58 -24.66 10.63
C ARG A 36 15.76 -24.43 12.13
N GLY A 37 15.27 -25.38 12.92
CA GLY A 37 15.19 -25.23 14.37
C GLY A 37 14.29 -24.05 14.74
N THR A 38 14.84 -23.06 15.43
CA THR A 38 14.15 -21.82 15.80
C THR A 38 14.25 -20.71 14.74
N GLN A 39 15.11 -20.88 13.73
CA GLN A 39 15.37 -19.88 12.70
C GLN A 39 14.38 -20.00 11.55
N ARG A 40 13.92 -18.83 11.06
CA ARG A 40 13.18 -18.69 9.81
C ARG A 40 14.14 -18.34 8.68
N LEU A 41 14.07 -19.09 7.60
CA LEU A 41 14.82 -18.86 6.38
C LEU A 41 13.84 -18.59 5.25
N TYR A 42 13.91 -17.40 4.68
CA TYR A 42 13.14 -16.99 3.52
C TYR A 42 13.99 -17.19 2.29
N HIS A 43 13.40 -17.68 1.20
CA HIS A 43 14.12 -17.88 -0.05
C HIS A 43 13.85 -16.71 -1.02
N ASP A 44 14.50 -16.70 -2.18
CA ASP A 44 14.33 -15.63 -3.17
C ASP A 44 12.85 -15.43 -3.58
N ARG A 45 12.04 -16.50 -3.59
CA ARG A 45 10.59 -16.41 -3.84
C ARG A 45 9.87 -15.56 -2.80
N ASP A 46 10.16 -15.77 -1.51
CA ASP A 46 9.58 -14.99 -0.42
C ASP A 46 10.01 -13.52 -0.49
N ARG A 47 11.27 -13.26 -0.86
CA ARG A 47 11.79 -11.90 -1.05
C ARG A 47 11.03 -11.16 -2.16
N VAL A 48 10.85 -11.78 -3.33
CA VAL A 48 10.10 -11.18 -4.45
C VAL A 48 8.63 -10.98 -4.05
N ARG A 49 8.04 -11.97 -3.37
CA ARG A 49 6.65 -11.89 -2.90
C ARG A 49 6.45 -10.76 -1.90
N LEU A 50 7.36 -10.59 -0.94
CA LEU A 50 7.36 -9.48 0.01
C LEU A 50 7.42 -8.13 -0.73
N GLN A 51 8.29 -7.99 -1.74
CA GLN A 51 8.36 -6.78 -2.56
C GLN A 51 7.02 -6.45 -3.22
N LEU A 52 6.32 -7.45 -3.77
CA LEU A 52 5.00 -7.28 -4.38
C LEU A 52 3.93 -6.90 -3.35
N ILE A 53 3.93 -7.53 -2.18
CA ILE A 53 3.00 -7.19 -1.09
C ILE A 53 3.16 -5.72 -0.69
N LEU A 54 4.40 -5.27 -0.46
CA LEU A 54 4.67 -3.89 -0.06
C LEU A 54 4.29 -2.88 -1.14
N ARG A 55 4.53 -3.21 -2.42
CA ARG A 55 4.07 -2.39 -3.54
C ARG A 55 2.54 -2.30 -3.59
N GLY A 56 1.83 -3.41 -3.44
CA GLY A 56 0.36 -3.43 -3.39
C GLY A 56 -0.19 -2.59 -2.25
N ARG A 57 0.42 -2.69 -1.05
CA ARG A 57 0.06 -1.87 0.11
C ARG A 57 0.23 -0.37 -0.17
N ARG A 58 1.34 0.01 -0.82
CA ARG A 58 1.60 1.41 -1.20
C ARG A 58 0.57 1.95 -2.21
N LEU A 59 0.05 1.09 -3.09
CA LEU A 59 -0.99 1.43 -4.05
C LEU A 59 -2.41 1.43 -3.45
N GLY A 60 -2.54 1.22 -2.14
CA GLY A 60 -3.82 1.28 -1.44
C GLY A 60 -4.64 -0.01 -1.48
N PHE A 61 -4.03 -1.13 -1.87
CA PHE A 61 -4.69 -2.44 -1.79
C PHE A 61 -4.66 -3.01 -0.35
N GLY A 62 -5.76 -3.63 0.04
CA GLY A 62 -5.87 -4.46 1.23
C GLY A 62 -5.05 -5.75 1.11
N LEU A 63 -4.72 -6.36 2.25
CA LEU A 63 -3.94 -7.62 2.25
C LEU A 63 -4.69 -8.77 1.60
N GLN A 64 -6.02 -8.83 1.71
CA GLN A 64 -6.82 -9.84 1.03
C GLN A 64 -6.75 -9.68 -0.49
N GLU A 65 -6.90 -8.44 -1.00
CA GLU A 65 -6.80 -8.17 -2.44
C GLU A 65 -5.41 -8.54 -2.99
N ILE A 66 -4.37 -8.23 -2.22
CA ILE A 66 -2.99 -8.62 -2.53
C ILE A 66 -2.84 -10.14 -2.55
N SER A 67 -3.39 -10.84 -1.56
CA SER A 67 -3.39 -12.31 -1.49
C SER A 67 -4.02 -12.90 -2.75
N ASP A 68 -5.20 -12.42 -3.13
CA ASP A 68 -5.93 -12.92 -4.29
C ASP A 68 -5.15 -12.70 -5.60
N MET A 69 -4.50 -11.53 -5.74
CA MET A 69 -3.65 -11.23 -6.90
C MET A 69 -2.39 -12.13 -6.96
N LEU A 70 -1.77 -12.40 -5.81
CA LEU A 70 -0.60 -13.27 -5.74
C LEU A 70 -0.94 -14.74 -5.98
N SER A 71 -2.09 -15.21 -5.49
CA SER A 71 -2.58 -16.57 -5.76
C SER A 71 -2.84 -16.81 -7.25
N LEU A 72 -3.35 -15.80 -7.96
CA LEU A 72 -3.46 -15.86 -9.42
C LEU A 72 -2.08 -15.99 -10.05
N TYR A 73 -1.14 -15.12 -9.69
CA TYR A 73 0.24 -15.16 -10.22
C TYR A 73 0.96 -16.51 -10.00
N ASP A 74 0.71 -17.19 -8.88
CA ASP A 74 1.27 -18.51 -8.59
C ASP A 74 0.67 -19.64 -9.44
N ALA A 75 -0.53 -19.46 -9.98
CA ALA A 75 -1.27 -20.50 -10.69
C ALA A 75 -0.80 -20.68 -12.15
N ASP A 76 -0.61 -19.59 -12.91
CA ASP A 76 0.08 -19.59 -14.21
C ASP A 76 0.30 -18.14 -14.72
N PRO A 77 1.52 -17.58 -14.63
CA PRO A 77 1.77 -16.19 -15.02
C PRO A 77 1.57 -15.89 -16.52
N THR A 78 1.32 -16.91 -17.37
CA THR A 78 1.09 -16.76 -18.82
C THR A 78 -0.39 -16.76 -19.21
N GLU A 79 -1.32 -17.05 -18.30
CA GLU A 79 -2.74 -17.07 -18.62
C GLU A 79 -3.34 -15.66 -18.73
N VAL A 80 -3.77 -15.31 -19.93
CA VAL A 80 -4.45 -14.04 -20.28
C VAL A 80 -5.58 -13.68 -19.29
N THR A 81 -6.32 -14.68 -18.82
CA THR A 81 -7.43 -14.50 -17.86
C THR A 81 -6.97 -13.90 -16.53
N GLN A 82 -5.78 -14.28 -16.05
CA GLN A 82 -5.24 -13.76 -14.79
C GLN A 82 -4.78 -12.32 -14.96
N LEU A 83 -4.11 -12.00 -16.08
CA LEU A 83 -3.73 -10.64 -16.42
C LEU A 83 -4.96 -9.74 -16.52
N GLN A 84 -6.05 -10.22 -17.14
CA GLN A 84 -7.32 -9.51 -17.18
C GLN A 84 -7.90 -9.26 -15.79
N ALA A 85 -7.87 -10.25 -14.90
CA ALA A 85 -8.37 -10.09 -13.53
C ALA A 85 -7.54 -9.08 -12.72
N VAL A 86 -6.21 -9.07 -12.88
CA VAL A 86 -5.34 -8.08 -12.23
C VAL A 86 -5.58 -6.68 -12.81
N LEU A 87 -5.70 -6.55 -14.13
CA LEU A 87 -6.04 -5.28 -14.79
C LEU A 87 -7.37 -4.73 -14.31
N GLN A 88 -8.43 -5.55 -14.25
CA GLN A 88 -9.74 -5.13 -13.76
C GLN A 88 -9.70 -4.61 -12.33
N ARG A 89 -8.93 -5.27 -11.44
CA ARG A 89 -8.72 -4.80 -10.07
C ARG A 89 -7.95 -3.48 -10.03
N GLY A 90 -6.92 -3.34 -10.87
CA GLY A 90 -6.17 -2.11 -11.05
C GLY A 90 -7.06 -0.94 -11.48
N ASP A 91 -7.90 -1.14 -12.50
CA ASP A 91 -8.84 -0.14 -12.99
C ASP A 91 -9.88 0.25 -11.94
N ALA A 92 -10.35 -0.70 -11.14
CA ALA A 92 -11.25 -0.43 -10.03
C ALA A 92 -10.59 0.46 -8.96
N LYS A 93 -9.34 0.16 -8.59
CA LYS A 93 -8.57 0.97 -7.64
C LYS A 93 -8.28 2.38 -8.19
N LEU A 94 -7.98 2.50 -9.48
CA LEU A 94 -7.82 3.80 -10.14
C LEU A 94 -9.09 4.64 -10.04
N ARG A 95 -10.27 4.06 -10.34
CA ARG A 95 -11.55 4.76 -10.19
C ARG A 95 -11.83 5.21 -8.76
N GLU A 96 -11.49 4.37 -7.78
CA GLU A 96 -11.61 4.72 -6.35
C GLU A 96 -10.74 5.92 -5.99
N ILE A 97 -9.46 5.90 -6.40
CA ILE A 97 -8.51 6.99 -6.15
C ILE A 97 -8.96 8.28 -6.85
N GLU A 98 -9.42 8.20 -8.10
CA GLU A 98 -9.93 9.36 -8.83
C GLU A 98 -11.16 9.98 -8.15
N ALA A 99 -12.04 9.16 -7.56
CA ALA A 99 -13.17 9.66 -6.78
C ALA A 99 -12.69 10.39 -5.51
N GLN A 100 -11.75 9.79 -4.77
CA GLN A 100 -11.16 10.39 -3.58
C GLN A 100 -10.46 11.72 -3.90
N ILE A 101 -9.76 11.81 -5.03
CA ILE A 101 -9.13 13.06 -5.49
C ILE A 101 -10.18 14.14 -5.71
N ARG A 102 -11.27 13.84 -6.43
CA ARG A 102 -12.35 14.81 -6.68
C ARG A 102 -12.97 15.30 -5.38
N ASP A 103 -13.22 14.41 -4.43
CA ASP A 103 -13.79 14.77 -3.14
C ASP A 103 -12.83 15.66 -2.33
N LEU A 104 -11.54 15.34 -2.31
CA LEU A 104 -10.51 16.15 -1.65
C LEU A 104 -10.35 17.53 -2.31
N GLU A 105 -10.48 17.62 -3.62
CA GLU A 105 -10.47 18.90 -4.34
C GLU A 105 -11.67 19.78 -3.98
N ALA A 106 -12.86 19.19 -3.84
CA ALA A 106 -14.05 19.90 -3.38
C ALA A 106 -13.90 20.43 -1.95
N VAL A 107 -13.43 19.59 -1.03
CA VAL A 107 -13.13 19.99 0.37
C VAL A 107 -12.09 21.11 0.40
N ARG A 108 -11.03 21.01 -0.42
CA ARG A 108 -10.02 22.06 -0.52
C ARG A 108 -10.61 23.38 -1.00
N ALA A 109 -11.50 23.36 -1.99
CA ALA A 109 -12.15 24.57 -2.49
C ALA A 109 -13.00 25.25 -1.42
N GLU A 110 -13.78 24.47 -0.66
CA GLU A 110 -14.59 24.97 0.44
C GLU A 110 -13.74 25.61 1.54
N LEU A 111 -12.64 24.97 1.94
CA LEU A 111 -11.71 25.52 2.94
C LEU A 111 -11.09 26.84 2.49
N LEU A 112 -10.75 26.98 1.21
CA LEU A 112 -10.21 28.22 0.66
C LEU A 112 -11.25 29.36 0.67
N GLU A 113 -12.51 29.03 0.41
CA GLU A 113 -13.59 30.01 0.45
C GLU A 113 -13.84 30.49 1.89
N VAL A 114 -13.93 29.57 2.84
CA VAL A 114 -14.06 29.89 4.27
C VAL A 114 -12.89 30.77 4.72
N ARG A 115 -11.65 30.41 4.35
CA ARG A 115 -10.47 31.22 4.67
C ARG A 115 -10.58 32.63 4.11
N SER A 116 -10.97 32.78 2.84
CA SER A 116 -11.13 34.10 2.20
C SER A 116 -12.18 34.96 2.92
N ARG A 117 -13.30 34.37 3.35
CA ARG A 117 -14.34 35.08 4.13
C ARG A 117 -13.80 35.56 5.48
N LEU A 118 -13.04 34.72 6.18
CA LEU A 118 -12.43 35.06 7.46
C LEU A 118 -11.39 36.18 7.31
N GLU A 119 -10.53 36.13 6.30
CA GLU A 119 -9.53 37.17 6.00
C GLU A 119 -10.20 38.54 5.76
N LYS A 120 -11.28 38.57 4.96
CA LYS A 120 -12.05 39.80 4.71
C LYS A 120 -12.66 40.37 5.99
N THR A 121 -13.28 39.51 6.80
CA THR A 121 -13.91 39.90 8.06
C THR A 121 -12.89 40.45 9.05
N LEU A 122 -11.72 39.81 9.15
CA LEU A 122 -10.63 40.26 10.01
C LEU A 122 -10.09 41.63 9.56
N ALA A 123 -9.88 41.82 8.26
CA ALA A 123 -9.41 43.09 7.71
C ALA A 123 -10.40 44.24 7.96
N GLN A 124 -11.71 43.97 7.90
CA GLN A 124 -12.74 44.96 8.22
C GLN A 124 -12.70 45.37 9.71
N LYS A 125 -12.61 44.41 10.63
CA LYS A 125 -12.52 44.70 12.08
C LYS A 125 -11.26 45.49 12.43
N GLN A 126 -10.11 45.13 11.87
CA GLN A 126 -8.84 45.83 12.10
C GLN A 126 -8.83 47.27 11.59
N ARG A 127 -9.66 47.60 10.57
CA ARG A 127 -9.81 48.96 10.08
C ARG A 127 -10.73 49.79 10.99
N GLY A 128 -11.84 49.21 11.45
CA GLY A 128 -12.78 49.87 12.37
C GLY A 128 -12.23 50.12 13.77
N GLU A 129 -11.19 49.40 14.22
CA GLU A 129 -10.51 49.65 15.50
C GLU A 129 -9.45 50.78 15.44
N ARG A 130 -9.14 51.29 14.24
CA ARG A 130 -8.11 52.32 14.03
C ARG A 130 -8.67 53.73 13.78
N GLU A 131 -9.99 53.86 13.68
CA GLU A 131 -10.74 55.12 13.52
C GLU A 131 -11.40 55.51 14.85
#